data_AF-A0A418YXU8-F1
#
_entry.id   AF-A0A418YXU8-F1
#
_cell.length_a   1.000
_cell.length_b   1.000
_cell.length_c   1.000
_cell.angle_alpha   90.00
_cell.angle_beta   90.00
_cell.angle_gamma   90.00
#
_symmetry.space_group_name_H-M   'P 1'
#
loop_
_entity.id
_entity.type
_entity.pdbx_description
1 polymer ?
#
loop_
_entity_poly.entity_id
_entity_poly.type
_entity_poly.pdbx_seq_one_letter_code
_entity_poly.pdbx_strand_id
1 'polypeptide(L)'
;MVQRMDLGLTDNHIGGNFEWEREPCCDLLKGAVDDEQFVFVSNFVSGQDGPNSFYIMTLDADGRLARSDGLSISYCPWCGTKIDARKRYPTS
;
A
#
# COMPACT_ATOMS: atom_id res chain seq x y z
N MET A 1 2.13 -0.54 -24.47
CA MET A 1 2.23 -1.93 -24.00
C MET A 1 2.94 -1.89 -22.66
N VAL A 2 2.22 -2.02 -21.55
CA VAL A 2 2.82 -2.03 -20.21
C VAL A 2 3.51 -3.38 -20.05
N GLN A 3 4.83 -3.40 -19.90
CA GLN A 3 5.54 -4.62 -19.56
C GLN A 3 5.15 -4.98 -18.12
N ARG A 4 4.47 -6.12 -17.96
CA ARG A 4 4.10 -6.65 -16.65
C ARG A 4 5.38 -7.07 -15.95
N MET A 5 5.83 -6.28 -14.98
CA MET A 5 6.89 -6.69 -14.06
C MET A 5 6.31 -7.72 -13.11
N ASP A 6 6.74 -8.97 -13.26
CA ASP A 6 6.36 -10.05 -12.35
C ASP A 6 7.24 -9.97 -11.10
N LEU A 7 6.76 -9.24 -10.09
CA LEU A 7 7.52 -8.96 -8.87
C LEU A 7 7.45 -10.10 -7.84
N GLY A 8 6.80 -11.23 -8.15
CA GLY A 8 6.61 -12.33 -7.19
C GLY A 8 5.84 -11.92 -5.93
N LEU A 9 5.19 -10.75 -5.96
CA LEU A 9 4.35 -10.25 -4.88
C LEU A 9 3.05 -11.03 -4.97
N THR A 10 2.83 -11.96 -4.03
CA THR A 10 1.58 -12.74 -3.98
C THR A 10 0.39 -11.78 -4.03
N ASP A 11 -0.71 -12.17 -4.69
CA ASP A 11 -1.90 -11.34 -4.92
C ASP A 11 -2.42 -10.65 -3.63
N ASN A 12 -2.14 -11.28 -2.48
CA ASN A 12 -2.49 -10.83 -1.15
C ASN A 12 -1.71 -9.60 -0.65
N HIS A 13 -0.61 -9.20 -1.30
CA HIS A 13 0.23 -8.07 -0.91
C HIS A 13 -0.16 -6.75 -1.57
N ILE A 14 -0.90 -6.79 -2.68
CA ILE A 14 -1.02 -5.65 -3.60
C ILE A 14 -2.45 -5.41 -4.12
N GLY A 15 -3.30 -6.42 -4.20
CA GLY A 15 -4.56 -6.31 -4.96
C GLY A 15 -5.83 -6.31 -4.13
N GLY A 16 -6.30 -5.13 -3.73
CA GLY A 16 -7.65 -4.66 -4.08
C GLY A 16 -8.92 -5.42 -3.66
N ASN A 17 -8.87 -6.46 -2.81
CA ASN A 17 -10.08 -7.18 -2.35
C ASN A 17 -10.37 -6.94 -0.86
N PHE A 18 -10.21 -5.71 -0.40
CA PHE A 18 -10.51 -5.33 0.98
C PHE A 18 -11.37 -4.06 1.01
N GLU A 19 -12.06 -3.88 2.12
CA GLU A 19 -12.73 -2.62 2.47
C GLU A 19 -11.92 -1.91 3.56
N TRP A 20 -12.07 -0.60 3.65
CA TRP A 20 -11.44 0.17 4.73
C TRP A 20 -12.25 0.02 6.02
N GLU A 21 -11.64 -0.56 7.06
CA GLU A 21 -12.16 -0.46 8.44
C GLU A 21 -11.88 0.94 9.00
N ARG A 22 -10.68 1.45 8.73
CA ARG A 22 -10.28 2.83 8.99
C ARG A 22 -9.69 3.41 7.72
N GLU A 23 -10.31 4.50 7.28
CA GLU A 23 -9.97 5.17 6.02
C GLU A 23 -8.58 5.82 6.08
N PRO A 24 -7.90 5.94 4.92
CA PRO A 24 -6.74 6.81 4.75
C PRO A 24 -7.03 8.25 5.17
N CYS A 25 -6.00 8.96 5.62
CA CYS A 25 -6.14 10.31 6.15
C CYS A 25 -6.58 11.38 5.12
N CYS A 26 -6.55 11.07 3.81
CA CYS A 26 -7.02 11.93 2.74
C CYS A 26 -7.28 11.15 1.45
N ASP A 27 -8.06 11.74 0.54
CA ASP A 27 -8.44 11.14 -0.74
C ASP A 27 -7.24 10.84 -1.65
N LEU A 28 -6.16 11.62 -1.55
CA LEU A 28 -4.94 11.39 -2.33
C LEU A 28 -4.22 10.10 -1.91
N LEU A 29 -4.14 9.84 -0.59
CA LEU A 29 -3.57 8.57 -0.12
C LEU A 29 -4.47 7.40 -0.46
N LYS A 30 -5.79 7.59 -0.39
CA LYS A 30 -6.77 6.57 -0.77
C LYS A 30 -6.67 6.22 -2.26
N GLY A 31 -6.70 7.21 -3.15
CA GLY A 31 -6.54 7.01 -4.59
C GLY A 31 -5.19 6.41 -4.97
N ALA A 32 -4.12 6.80 -4.27
CA ALA A 32 -2.79 6.20 -4.47
C ALA A 32 -2.74 4.70 -4.15
N VAL A 33 -3.62 4.21 -3.25
CA VAL A 33 -3.77 2.79 -2.92
C VAL A 33 -4.77 2.10 -3.84
N ASP A 34 -5.97 2.66 -3.92
CA ASP A 34 -7.14 1.99 -4.51
C ASP A 34 -7.12 2.06 -6.06
N ASP A 35 -6.67 3.18 -6.63
CA ASP A 35 -6.79 3.46 -8.07
C ASP A 35 -5.44 3.40 -8.80
N GLU A 36 -4.41 4.04 -8.24
CA GLU A 36 -3.12 4.25 -8.92
C GLU A 36 -2.13 3.10 -8.69
N GLN A 37 -2.38 2.26 -7.69
CA GLN A 37 -1.47 1.19 -7.25
C GLN A 37 -0.03 1.69 -7.00
N PHE A 38 0.08 2.92 -6.49
CA PHE A 38 1.36 3.58 -6.20
C PHE A 38 1.83 3.29 -4.77
N VAL A 39 0.88 3.21 -3.83
CA VAL A 39 1.11 2.85 -2.43
C VAL A 39 0.46 1.50 -2.16
N PHE A 40 1.20 0.61 -1.49
CA PHE A 40 0.76 -0.75 -1.20
C PHE A 40 0.53 -0.96 0.29
N VAL A 41 -0.42 -1.84 0.63
CA VAL A 41 -0.87 -2.07 2.01
C VAL A 41 -0.68 -3.54 2.37
N SER A 42 0.23 -3.79 3.32
CA SER A 42 0.52 -5.14 3.77
C SER A 42 -0.59 -5.74 4.64
N ASN A 43 -0.62 -7.07 4.79
CA ASN A 43 -1.48 -7.75 5.76
C ASN A 43 -1.01 -7.61 7.21
N PHE A 44 0.17 -7.02 7.45
CA PHE A 44 0.73 -6.87 8.78
C PHE A 44 0.09 -5.67 9.48
N VAL A 45 -0.45 -5.93 10.67
CA VAL A 45 -1.04 -4.92 11.57
C VAL A 45 -0.17 -4.75 12.81
N SER A 46 -0.04 -3.52 13.31
CA SER A 46 0.71 -3.21 14.53
C SER A 46 -0.09 -3.58 15.79
N GLY A 47 -0.23 -4.87 16.09
CA GLY A 47 -1.04 -5.37 17.20
C GLY A 47 -2.51 -5.58 16.80
N GLN A 48 -3.34 -5.97 17.77
CA GLN A 48 -4.72 -6.43 17.50
C GLN A 48 -5.59 -5.37 16.83
N ASP A 49 -5.37 -4.09 17.16
CA ASP A 49 -6.09 -2.94 16.57
C ASP A 49 -5.17 -1.91 15.91
N GLY A 50 -3.97 -2.34 15.51
CA GLY A 50 -3.01 -1.47 14.86
C GLY A 50 -3.37 -1.13 13.41
N PRO A 51 -2.78 -0.06 12.85
CA PRO A 51 -2.87 0.19 11.42
C PRO A 51 -2.11 -0.86 10.63
N ASN A 52 -2.47 -1.00 9.36
CA ASN A 52 -1.67 -1.79 8.42
C ASN A 52 -0.35 -1.08 8.12
N SER A 53 0.67 -1.84 7.71
CA SER A 53 1.91 -1.23 7.20
C SER A 53 1.78 -0.84 5.73
N PHE A 54 2.15 0.40 5.41
CA PHE A 54 2.11 0.98 4.06
C PHE A 54 3.52 1.09 3.50
N TYR A 55 3.68 0.86 2.19
CA TYR A 55 4.99 0.92 1.53
C TYR A 55 4.87 1.31 0.06
N ILE A 56 5.98 1.83 -0.49
CA ILE A 56 6.11 2.22 -1.90
C ILE A 56 7.19 1.35 -2.55
N MET A 57 6.92 0.81 -3.74
CA MET A 57 7.94 0.13 -4.54
C MET A 57 8.71 1.18 -5.34
N THR A 58 9.96 1.43 -4.94
CA THR A 58 10.79 2.45 -5.59
C THR A 58 11.45 1.90 -6.85
N LEU A 59 11.47 2.70 -7.92
CA LEU A 59 12.13 2.38 -9.17
C LEU A 59 13.36 3.27 -9.37
N ASP A 60 14.38 2.73 -10.04
CA ASP A 60 15.53 3.50 -10.53
C ASP A 60 15.19 4.23 -11.85
N ALA A 61 16.17 4.97 -12.40
CA ALA A 61 15.99 5.74 -13.62
C ALA A 61 15.74 4.86 -14.87
N ASP A 62 16.09 3.56 -14.81
CA ASP A 62 15.86 2.58 -15.87
C ASP A 62 14.52 1.85 -15.69
N GLY A 63 13.75 2.21 -14.65
CA GLY A 63 12.48 1.58 -14.31
C GLY A 63 12.62 0.22 -13.62
N ARG A 64 13.79 -0.14 -13.09
CA ARG A 64 13.98 -1.36 -12.28
C ARG A 64 13.71 -1.07 -10.81
N LEU A 65 13.30 -2.09 -10.04
CA LEU A 65 13.18 -1.94 -8.59
C LEU A 65 14.51 -1.50 -7.97
N ALA A 66 14.52 -0.33 -7.34
CA ALA A 66 15.66 0.13 -6.55
C ALA A 66 15.80 -0.67 -5.25
N ARG A 67 14.70 -1.26 -4.77
CA ARG A 67 14.64 -2.12 -3.58
C ARG A 67 13.63 -3.24 -3.76
N SER A 68 13.97 -4.44 -3.32
CA SER A 68 13.08 -5.60 -3.38
C SER A 68 12.02 -5.61 -2.26
N ASP A 69 12.28 -4.94 -1.15
CA ASP A 69 11.44 -4.93 0.06
C ASP A 69 10.49 -3.72 0.14
N GLY A 70 10.56 -2.82 -0.84
CA GLY A 70 9.84 -1.55 -0.80
C GLY A 70 10.36 -0.57 0.26
N LEU A 71 9.82 0.63 0.25
CA LEU A 71 10.07 1.67 1.25
C LEU A 71 8.84 1.83 2.13
N SER A 72 8.92 1.40 3.38
CA SER A 72 7.85 1.60 4.36
C SER A 72 7.62 3.09 4.63
N ILE A 73 6.35 3.48 4.69
CA ILE A 73 5.93 4.84 5.03
C ILE A 73 5.00 4.81 6.24
N SER A 74 5.21 5.75 7.17
CA SER A 74 4.38 5.90 8.38
C SER A 74 3.60 7.22 8.42
N TYR A 75 3.92 8.14 7.51
CA TYR A 75 3.28 9.43 7.37
C TYR A 75 2.86 9.62 5.91
N CYS A 76 1.69 10.23 5.71
CA CYS A 76 1.14 10.51 4.40
C CYS A 76 2.03 11.50 3.64
N PRO A 77 2.52 11.16 2.44
CA PRO A 77 3.33 12.07 1.63
C PRO A 77 2.61 13.36 1.24
N TRP A 78 1.27 13.36 1.20
CA TRP A 78 0.47 14.50 0.74
C TRP A 78 0.08 15.46 1.86
N CYS A 79 -0.32 14.96 3.04
CA CYS A 79 -0.81 15.82 4.13
C CYS A 79 0.04 15.77 5.40
N GLY A 80 1.07 14.92 5.46
CA GLY A 80 1.96 14.81 6.61
C GLY A 80 1.36 14.13 7.84
N THR A 81 0.09 13.71 7.80
CA THR A 81 -0.58 13.00 8.90
C THR A 81 -0.03 11.58 9.05
N LYS A 82 0.14 11.11 10.28
CA LYS A 82 0.51 9.71 10.55
C LYS A 82 -0.57 8.78 10.00
N ILE A 83 -0.16 7.74 9.26
CA ILE A 83 -1.08 6.79 8.66
C ILE A 83 -1.61 5.86 9.75
N ASP A 84 -2.93 5.86 9.97
CA ASP A 84 -3.64 4.98 10.92
C ASP A 84 -4.69 4.09 10.22
N ALA A 85 -4.61 4.00 8.90
CA ALA A 85 -5.57 3.28 8.08
C ALA A 85 -5.47 1.76 8.27
N ARG A 86 -6.61 1.09 8.17
CA ARG A 86 -6.76 -0.34 8.40
C ARG A 86 -7.69 -0.97 7.39
N LYS A 87 -7.26 -2.06 6.77
CA LYS A 87 -8.10 -2.88 5.90
C LYS A 87 -8.87 -3.93 6.68
N ARG A 88 -10.04 -4.29 6.15
CA ARG A 88 -10.86 -5.42 6.53
C ARG A 88 -11.17 -6.24 5.29
N TYR A 89 -11.01 -7.56 5.40
CA TYR A 89 -11.48 -8.48 4.38
C TYR A 89 -12.95 -8.81 4.63
N PRO A 90 -13.82 -8.77 3.60
CA PRO A 90 -15.17 -9.27 3.73
C PRO A 90 -15.11 -10.74 4.15
N THR A 91 -15.74 -11.10 5.27
CA THR A 91 -15.96 -12.50 5.62
C THR A 91 -16.88 -13.11 4.58
N SER A 92 -16.37 -14.09 3.83
CA SER A 92 -17.15 -14.91 2.90
C SER A 92 -18.27 -15.66 3.61
#